data_AF-A0A0B2RT70-F1
#
_entry.id   AF-A0A0B2RT70-F1
#
_cell.length_a   1.000
_cell.length_b   1.000
_cell.length_c   1.000
_cell.angle_alpha   90.00
_cell.angle_beta   90.00
_cell.angle_gamma   90.00
#
_symmetry.space_group_name_H-M   'P 1'
#
loop_
_entity.id
_entity.type
_entity.pdbx_description
1 polymer ?
#
loop_
_entity_poly.entity_id
_entity_poly.type
_entity_poly.pdbx_seq_one_letter_code
_entity_poly.pdbx_strand_id
1 'polypeptide(L)'
;MNNSYQPTNCRYIYKEWEIGIEIDTNVKREEVEKLVNDFTEGEKGNKMRKKIVELKKKAGEATTPSGCSFMNLDKFIKEVLLN
;
A
#
# COMPACT_ATOMS: atom_id res chain seq x y z
N MET A 1 -0.96 1.00 21.07
CA MET A 1 -0.44 0.89 19.68
C MET A 1 0.40 2.12 19.41
N ASN A 2 1.64 1.95 18.96
CA ASN A 2 2.53 3.08 18.67
C ASN A 2 2.15 3.69 17.31
N ASN A 3 1.76 4.97 17.28
CA ASN A 3 1.31 5.68 16.07
C ASN A 3 2.48 6.24 15.22
N SER A 4 3.74 5.98 15.59
CA SER A 4 4.93 6.58 14.96
C SER A 4 5.05 6.34 13.44
N TYR A 5 4.53 5.22 12.93
CA TYR A 5 4.65 4.87 11.51
C TYR A 5 3.45 5.33 10.67
N GLN A 6 2.37 5.81 11.30
CA GLN A 6 1.17 6.23 10.55
C GLN A 6 1.44 7.38 9.57
N PRO A 7 2.21 8.43 9.91
CA PRO A 7 2.51 9.49 8.96
C PRO A 7 3.32 8.99 7.75
N THR A 8 4.32 8.15 7.99
CA THR A 8 5.14 7.56 6.92
C THR A 8 4.30 6.67 6.00
N ASN A 9 3.47 5.79 6.58
CA ASN A 9 2.59 4.91 5.81
C ASN A 9 1.57 5.72 5.00
N CYS A 10 0.98 6.77 5.59
CA CYS A 10 0.05 7.66 4.89
C CYS A 10 0.74 8.33 3.69
N ARG A 11 1.96 8.84 3.88
CA ARG A 11 2.75 9.43 2.80
C ARG A 11 3.00 8.47 1.65
N TYR A 12 3.39 7.22 1.94
CA TYR A 12 3.56 6.19 0.91
C TYR A 12 2.24 5.87 0.20
N ILE A 13 1.16 5.63 0.96
CA ILE A 13 -0.16 5.29 0.42
C ILE A 13 -0.69 6.40 -0.50
N TYR A 14 -0.57 7.66 -0.09
CA TYR A 14 -1.14 8.80 -0.81
C TYR A 14 -0.23 9.31 -1.93
N LYS A 15 1.08 9.49 -1.69
CA LYS A 15 1.97 10.15 -2.66
C LYS A 15 2.82 9.22 -3.49
N GLU A 16 3.31 8.12 -2.92
CA GLU A 16 4.24 7.23 -3.63
C GLU A 16 3.49 6.14 -4.40
N TRP A 17 2.51 5.50 -3.76
CA TRP A 17 1.70 4.45 -4.36
C TRP A 17 0.41 4.97 -4.97
N GLU A 18 -0.06 6.15 -4.51
CA GLU A 18 -1.29 6.79 -4.97
C GLU A 18 -2.51 5.83 -4.94
N ILE A 19 -2.61 5.06 -3.87
CA ILE A 19 -3.68 4.07 -3.66
C ILE A 19 -4.66 4.46 -2.55
N GLY A 20 -4.47 5.62 -1.92
CA GLY A 20 -5.35 6.12 -0.87
C GLY A 20 -5.51 7.64 -0.90
N ILE A 21 -6.36 8.12 0.01
CA ILE A 21 -6.69 9.53 0.17
C ILE A 21 -6.25 9.95 1.57
N GLU A 22 -5.55 11.07 1.66
CA GLU A 22 -5.26 11.74 2.92
C GLU A 22 -6.46 12.63 3.30
N ILE A 23 -6.92 12.52 4.53
CA ILE A 23 -7.99 13.35 5.09
C ILE A 23 -7.35 14.31 6.09
N ASP A 24 -7.83 15.55 6.12
CA ASP A 24 -7.34 16.56 7.06
C ASP A 24 -7.53 16.11 8.51
N THR A 25 -6.62 16.57 9.38
CA THR A 25 -6.69 16.41 10.83
C THR A 25 -7.98 16.95 11.45
N ASN A 26 -8.56 18.01 10.89
CA ASN A 26 -9.81 18.60 11.34
C ASN A 26 -11.00 18.02 10.57
N VAL A 27 -11.26 16.73 10.78
CA VAL A 27 -12.30 15.98 10.05
C VAL A 27 -13.71 16.54 10.27
N LYS A 28 -14.46 16.71 9.17
CA LYS A 28 -15.91 16.94 9.18
C LYS A 28 -16.64 15.80 8.48
N ARG A 29 -17.84 15.47 8.95
CA ARG A 29 -18.62 14.33 8.43
C ARG A 29 -18.95 14.50 6.96
N GLU A 30 -19.33 15.70 6.55
CA GLU A 30 -19.73 16.03 5.19
C GLU A 30 -18.56 15.89 4.21
N GLU A 31 -17.35 16.24 4.65
CA GLU A 31 -16.12 16.08 3.86
C GLU A 31 -15.77 14.60 3.67
N VAL A 32 -15.92 13.79 4.73
CA VAL A 32 -15.72 12.34 4.65
C VAL A 32 -16.73 11.70 3.69
N GLU A 33 -18.01 12.07 3.78
CA GLU A 33 -19.05 11.54 2.88
C GLU A 33 -18.73 11.83 1.42
N LYS A 34 -18.35 13.07 1.09
CA LYS A 34 -17.94 13.44 -0.26
C LYS A 34 -16.74 12.62 -0.75
N LEU A 35 -15.72 12.46 0.09
CA LEU A 35 -14.54 11.67 -0.25
C LEU A 35 -14.87 10.19 -0.49
N VAL A 36 -15.76 9.61 0.32
CA VAL A 36 -16.21 8.21 0.16
C VAL A 36 -16.98 8.03 -1.15
N ASN A 37 -17.87 8.97 -1.49
CA ASN A 37 -18.63 8.92 -2.73
C ASN A 37 -17.70 9.06 -3.96
N ASP A 38 -16.80 10.05 -3.95
CA ASP A 38 -15.79 10.25 -5.01
C ASP A 38 -14.84 9.06 -5.15
N PHE A 39 -14.51 8.38 -4.05
CA PHE A 39 -13.67 7.18 -4.06
C PHE A 39 -14.41 5.95 -4.61
N THR A 40 -15.70 5.84 -4.34
CA THR A 40 -16.48 4.67 -4.76
C THR A 40 -16.87 4.79 -6.23
N GLU A 41 -17.40 5.94 -6.64
CA GLU A 41 -18.03 6.13 -7.95
C GLU A 41 -17.17 6.94 -8.92
N GLY A 42 -16.23 7.74 -8.40
CA GLY A 42 -15.42 8.67 -9.20
C GLY A 42 -14.25 8.02 -9.96
N GLU A 43 -13.80 8.71 -11.00
CA GLU A 43 -12.66 8.30 -11.82
C GLU A 43 -11.37 8.17 -11.00
N LYS A 44 -11.21 9.02 -9.98
CA LYS A 44 -10.06 9.00 -9.07
C LYS A 44 -9.97 7.67 -8.32
N GLY A 45 -11.08 7.19 -7.75
CA GLY A 45 -11.15 5.89 -7.10
C GLY A 45 -10.89 4.72 -8.05
N ASN A 46 -11.41 4.80 -9.28
CA ASN A 46 -11.12 3.81 -10.32
C ASN A 46 -9.63 3.72 -10.69
N LYS A 47 -8.94 4.87 -10.78
CA LYS A 47 -7.48 4.90 -11.02
C LYS A 47 -6.71 4.27 -9.85
N MET A 48 -7.08 4.58 -8.61
CA MET A 48 -6.48 3.98 -7.41
C MET A 48 -6.65 2.46 -7.39
N ARG A 49 -7.85 1.94 -7.70
CA ARG A 49 -8.12 0.50 -7.76
C ARG A 49 -7.23 -0.23 -8.78
N LYS A 50 -6.96 0.37 -9.96
CA LYS A 50 -6.03 -0.21 -10.94
C LYS A 50 -4.61 -0.30 -10.38
N LYS A 51 -4.12 0.76 -9.74
CA LYS A 51 -2.80 0.78 -9.07
C LYS A 51 -2.70 -0.28 -7.96
N ILE A 52 -3.76 -0.48 -7.18
CA ILE A 52 -3.83 -1.54 -6.15
C ILE A 52 -3.67 -2.93 -6.78
N VAL A 53 -4.36 -3.19 -7.90
CA VAL A 53 -4.27 -4.49 -8.60
C VAL A 53 -2.84 -4.72 -9.12
N GLU A 54 -2.19 -3.71 -9.70
CA GLU A 54 -0.80 -3.79 -10.14
C GLU A 54 0.16 -4.02 -8.97
N LEU A 55 -0.02 -3.31 -7.86
CA LEU A 55 0.80 -3.48 -6.66
C LEU A 55 0.64 -4.88 -6.06
N LYS A 56 -0.60 -5.38 -5.99
CA LYS A 56 -0.90 -6.75 -5.57
C LYS A 56 -0.23 -7.79 -6.47
N LYS A 57 -0.25 -7.57 -7.80
CA LYS A 57 0.43 -8.45 -8.75
C LYS A 57 1.93 -8.49 -8.52
N LYS A 58 2.59 -7.33 -8.40
CA LYS A 58 4.03 -7.23 -8.12
C LYS A 58 4.41 -7.90 -6.80
N ALA A 59 3.62 -7.68 -5.75
CA ALA A 59 3.82 -8.34 -4.46
C ALA A 59 3.71 -9.87 -4.59
N GLY A 60 2.71 -10.36 -5.33
CA GLY A 60 2.56 -11.78 -5.64
C GLY A 60 3.79 -12.33 -6.36
N GLU A 61 4.20 -11.72 -7.47
CA GLU A 61 5.37 -12.11 -8.27
C GLU A 61 6.66 -12.19 -7.43
N ALA A 62 6.90 -11.19 -6.59
CA ALA A 62 8.07 -11.12 -5.71
C ALA A 62 8.12 -12.27 -4.68
N THR A 63 6.97 -12.85 -4.33
CA THR A 63 6.85 -13.92 -3.31
C THR A 63 6.67 -15.32 -3.91
N THR A 64 6.68 -15.46 -5.24
CA THR A 64 6.72 -16.78 -5.89
C THR A 64 8.04 -17.51 -5.61
N PRO A 65 8.15 -18.84 -5.84
CA PRO A 65 9.41 -19.57 -5.65
C PRO A 65 10.59 -19.02 -6.47
N SER A 66 10.33 -18.41 -7.63
CA SER A 66 11.34 -17.71 -8.45
C SER A 66 11.35 -16.19 -8.21
N GLY A 67 10.61 -15.71 -7.22
CA GLY A 67 10.46 -14.30 -6.88
C GLY A 67 11.60 -13.77 -6.02
N CYS A 68 11.93 -12.50 -6.18
CA CYS A 68 13.08 -11.89 -5.52
C CYS A 68 13.00 -11.93 -3.98
N SER A 69 11.84 -11.68 -3.39
CA SER A 69 11.68 -11.72 -1.92
C SER A 69 11.87 -13.14 -1.37
N PHE A 70 11.37 -14.16 -2.08
CA PHE A 70 11.58 -15.56 -1.71
C PHE A 70 13.06 -15.94 -1.81
N MET A 71 13.72 -15.61 -2.92
CA MET A 71 15.15 -15.88 -3.13
C MET A 71 16.03 -15.17 -2.10
N ASN A 72 15.69 -13.93 -1.74
CA ASN A 72 16.41 -13.19 -0.70
C ASN A 72 16.30 -13.87 0.67
N LEU A 73 15.12 -14.39 1.01
CA LEU A 73 14.92 -15.13 2.26
C LEU A 73 15.68 -16.47 2.26
N ASP A 74 15.60 -17.23 1.17
CA ASP A 74 16.35 -18.49 1.01
C ASP A 74 17.86 -18.27 1.14
N LYS A 75 18.38 -17.20 0.52
CA LYS A 75 19.78 -16.77 0.66
C LYS A 75 20.11 -16.43 2.11
N PHE A 76 19.28 -15.64 2.78
CA PHE A 76 19.49 -15.27 4.19
C PHE A 76 19.57 -16.51 5.10
N ILE A 77 18.67 -17.47 4.91
CA ILE A 77 18.67 -18.73 5.68
C ILE A 77 19.99 -19.48 5.45
N LYS A 78 20.40 -19.64 4.20
CA LYS A 78 21.62 -20.38 3.83
C LYS A 78 22.89 -19.72 4.35
N GLU A 79 23.00 -18.40 4.24
CA GLU A 79 24.25 -17.68 4.51
C GLU A 79 24.38 -17.18 5.95
N VAL A 80 23.28 -16.98 6.66
CA VAL A 80 23.30 -16.39 8.02
C VAL A 80 22.86 -17.39 9.08
N LEU A 81 21.83 -18.19 8.81
CA LEU A 81 21.25 -19.07 9.84
C LEU A 81 21.80 -20.50 9.81
N LEU A 82 22.27 -20.97 8.66
CA LEU A 82 22.79 -22.32 8.45
C LEU A 82 24.31 -22.36 8.24
N ASN A 83 24.98 -21.22 8.40
CA ASN A 83 26.43 -21.12 8.48
C ASN A 83 26.94 -21.47 9.88
#